data_AF-A0A1Q8BLW1-F1
#
_entry.id   AF-A0A1Q8BLW1-F1
#
_cell.length_a   1.000
_cell.length_b   1.000
_cell.length_c   1.000
_cell.angle_alpha   90.00
_cell.angle_beta   90.00
_cell.angle_gamma   90.00
#
_symmetry.space_group_name_H-M   'P 1'
#
loop_
_entity.id
_entity.type
_entity.pdbx_description
1 polymer ?
#
loop_
_entity_poly.entity_id
_entity_poly.type
_entity_poly.pdbx_seq_one_letter_code
_entity_poly.pdbx_strand_id
1 'polypeptide(L)'
;MPGTVDVAVAVPGDSDARPGICPLCRGVLVRARVDGEHPFHLDRCPICSGIWFDAGEWAAIAASEWLSHLDDLWDPVWRKRIRERRAEQRHLETLQHALGEEAFGKVVDAVRALRAHPMRSLGLSFLIDELRGPGG
;
A
#
# COMPACT_ATOMS: atom_id res chain seq x y z
N MET A 1 -0.26 -30.70 -0.44
CA MET A 1 -1.17 -29.76 0.27
C MET A 1 -0.33 -28.58 0.72
N PRO A 2 -0.46 -27.38 0.15
CA PRO A 2 0.11 -26.20 0.79
C PRO A 2 -0.77 -25.87 2.00
N GLY A 3 -0.18 -25.88 3.19
CA GLY A 3 -0.87 -25.49 4.42
C GLY A 3 -1.26 -24.02 4.33
N THR A 4 -2.53 -23.73 4.58
CA THR A 4 -3.03 -22.38 4.81
C THR A 4 -2.31 -21.82 6.03
N VAL A 5 -1.36 -20.93 5.80
CA VAL A 5 -0.85 -20.05 6.84
C VAL A 5 -2.01 -19.11 7.18
N ASP A 6 -2.65 -19.36 8.32
CA ASP A 6 -3.58 -18.41 8.92
C ASP A 6 -2.82 -17.10 9.10
N VAL A 7 -3.21 -16.08 8.35
CA VAL A 7 -2.66 -14.73 8.49
C VAL A 7 -3.07 -14.24 9.86
N ALA A 8 -2.15 -14.38 10.83
CA ALA A 8 -2.36 -13.88 12.17
C ALA A 8 -2.56 -12.36 12.09
N VAL A 9 -3.76 -11.91 12.48
CA VAL A 9 -4.08 -10.49 12.62
C VAL A 9 -3.13 -9.90 13.65
N ALA A 10 -2.34 -8.90 13.26
CA ALA A 10 -1.59 -8.10 14.23
C ALA A 10 -2.61 -7.38 15.11
N VAL A 11 -2.71 -7.80 16.38
CA VAL A 11 -3.52 -7.11 17.38
C VAL A 11 -2.67 -5.96 17.91
N PRO A 12 -3.14 -4.70 17.84
CA PRO A 12 -2.41 -3.57 18.41
C PRO A 12 -2.13 -3.85 19.89
N GLY A 13 -0.85 -3.90 20.26
CA GLY A 13 -0.42 -4.14 21.63
C GLY A 13 -0.60 -2.90 22.52
N ASP A 14 -0.80 -3.10 23.82
CA ASP A 14 -0.95 -2.04 24.83
C ASP A 14 0.31 -1.12 24.93
N SER A 15 1.43 -1.57 24.35
CA SER A 15 2.70 -0.84 24.22
C SER A 15 2.66 0.31 23.19
N ASP A 16 1.55 0.48 22.46
CA ASP A 16 1.40 1.51 21.43
C ASP A 16 1.42 2.95 21.96
N ALA A 17 1.31 3.16 23.27
CA ALA A 17 1.22 4.49 23.87
C ALA A 17 2.56 5.21 24.13
N ARG A 18 3.70 4.50 24.17
CA ARG A 18 5.01 5.11 24.51
C ARG A 18 6.17 4.55 23.66
N PRO A 19 7.18 5.38 23.30
CA PRO A 19 8.39 4.88 22.65
C PRO A 19 9.14 3.93 23.57
N GLY A 20 9.43 2.72 23.10
CA GLY A 20 10.23 1.74 23.84
C GLY A 20 11.68 2.16 24.00
N ILE A 21 12.38 1.51 24.93
CA ILE A 21 13.83 1.64 25.10
C ILE A 21 14.49 0.37 24.57
N CYS A 22 15.49 0.52 23.71
CA CYS A 22 16.25 -0.61 23.19
C CYS A 22 16.98 -1.35 24.34
N PRO A 23 16.75 -2.65 24.55
CA PRO A 23 17.40 -3.40 25.63
C PRO A 23 18.91 -3.60 25.39
N LEU A 24 19.39 -3.48 24.15
CA LEU A 24 20.80 -3.67 23.81
C LEU A 24 21.65 -2.43 24.10
N CYS A 25 21.18 -1.25 23.69
CA CYS A 25 21.98 -0.02 23.75
C CYS A 25 21.29 1.15 24.47
N ARG A 26 20.10 0.91 25.05
CA ARG A 26 19.27 1.90 25.78
C ARG A 26 18.86 3.13 24.99
N GLY A 27 18.99 3.10 23.66
CA GLY A 27 18.49 4.14 22.78
C GLY A 27 16.96 4.15 22.72
N VAL A 28 16.38 5.33 22.51
CA VAL A 28 14.93 5.48 22.27
C VAL A 28 14.59 4.86 20.92
N LEU A 29 13.58 3.98 20.90
CA LEU A 29 13.11 3.35 19.68
C LEU A 29 12.29 4.33 18.83
N VAL A 30 12.42 4.20 17.51
CA VAL A 30 11.68 4.98 16.52
C VAL A 30 10.63 4.08 15.88
N ARG A 31 9.38 4.55 15.91
CA ARG A 31 8.24 3.79 15.42
C ARG A 31 7.93 4.07 13.95
N ALA A 32 7.71 3.01 13.19
CA ALA A 32 7.16 3.06 11.84
C ALA A 32 5.79 2.37 11.81
N ARG A 33 4.84 2.94 11.05
CA ARG A 33 3.54 2.31 10.82
C ARG A 33 3.63 1.42 9.59
N VAL A 34 3.26 0.16 9.77
CA VAL A 34 3.07 -0.80 8.68
C VAL A 34 1.63 -0.67 8.20
N ASP A 35 1.45 -0.14 6.99
CA ASP A 35 0.14 0.00 6.38
C ASP A 35 -0.28 -1.39 5.80
N GLY A 36 -1.56 -1.74 5.86
CA GLY A 36 -2.13 -3.03 5.40
C GLY A 36 -3.61 -3.13 5.73
N GLU A 37 -4.22 -4.31 5.55
CA GLU A 37 -5.61 -4.58 5.99
C GLU A 37 -5.75 -4.42 7.51
N HIS A 38 -4.72 -4.86 8.24
CA HIS A 38 -4.58 -4.64 9.68
C HIS A 38 -3.31 -3.83 9.94
N PRO A 39 -3.40 -2.50 10.10
CA PRO A 39 -2.22 -1.67 10.32
C PRO A 39 -1.68 -1.86 11.73
N PHE A 40 -0.36 -1.98 11.85
CA PHE A 40 0.36 -2.12 13.12
C PHE A 40 1.63 -1.26 13.09
N HIS A 41 2.43 -1.31 14.15
CA HIS A 41 3.64 -0.52 14.29
C HIS A 41 4.86 -1.42 14.45
N LEU A 42 6.03 -0.94 14.05
CA LEU A 42 7.30 -1.58 14.37
C LEU A 42 8.24 -0.57 14.96
N ASP A 43 9.06 -1.03 15.88
CA ASP A 43 10.02 -0.20 16.58
C ASP A 43 11.45 -0.57 16.14
N ARG A 44 12.23 0.44 15.74
CA ARG A 44 13.65 0.27 15.39
C ARG A 44 14.54 1.13 16.26
N CYS A 45 15.65 0.58 16.69
CA CYS A 45 16.69 1.35 17.35
C CYS A 45 17.59 2.05 16.31
N PRO A 46 17.71 3.39 16.32
CA PRO A 46 18.60 4.08 15.37
C PRO A 46 20.08 3.89 15.68
N ILE A 47 20.44 3.40 16.88
CA ILE A 47 21.82 3.21 17.32
C ILE A 47 22.34 1.83 16.88
N CYS A 48 21.64 0.76 17.26
CA CYS A 48 22.08 -0.61 16.97
C CYS A 48 21.37 -1.26 15.77
N SER A 49 20.46 -0.52 15.11
CA SER A 49 19.62 -1.01 13.99
C SER A 49 18.73 -2.23 14.29
N GLY A 50 18.58 -2.61 15.56
CA GLY A 50 17.69 -3.71 15.96
C GLY A 50 16.22 -3.33 15.75
N ILE A 51 15.44 -4.26 15.20
CA ILE A 51 14.00 -4.16 15.01
C ILE A 51 13.31 -5.01 16.08
N TRP A 52 12.28 -4.45 16.71
CA TRP A 52 11.53 -5.06 17.79
C TRP A 52 10.08 -5.23 17.37
N PHE A 53 9.54 -6.40 17.66
CA PHE A 53 8.19 -6.83 17.30
C PHE A 53 7.42 -7.14 18.58
N ASP A 54 6.20 -6.63 18.69
CA ASP A 54 5.25 -7.07 19.71
C ASP A 54 4.64 -8.42 19.32
N ALA A 55 3.89 -9.02 20.25
CA ALA A 55 3.29 -10.33 20.07
C ALA A 55 2.36 -10.35 18.85
N GLY A 56 2.65 -11.24 17.88
CA GLY A 56 1.88 -11.40 16.65
C GLY A 56 2.35 -10.55 15.46
N GLU A 57 3.13 -9.50 15.69
CA GLU A 57 3.62 -8.61 14.60
C GLU A 57 4.63 -9.30 13.69
N TRP A 58 5.46 -10.19 14.26
CA TRP A 58 6.38 -11.02 13.45
C TRP A 58 5.63 -11.88 12.44
N ALA A 59 4.55 -12.53 12.85
CA ALA A 59 3.76 -13.38 11.97
C ALA A 59 3.06 -12.55 10.88
N ALA A 60 2.51 -11.39 11.27
CA ALA A 60 1.89 -10.46 10.33
C ALA A 60 2.88 -9.93 9.29
N ILE A 61 4.11 -9.57 9.71
CA ILE A 61 5.09 -9.07 8.75
C ILE A 61 5.64 -10.17 7.85
N ALA A 62 5.86 -11.37 8.40
CA ALA A 62 6.38 -12.51 7.65
C ALA A 62 5.42 -12.95 6.53
N ALA A 63 4.11 -12.75 6.73
CA ALA A 63 3.09 -13.01 5.72
C ALA A 63 2.86 -11.84 4.74
N SER A 64 3.59 -10.73 4.88
CA SER A 64 3.35 -9.51 4.11
C SER A 64 4.48 -9.19 3.14
N GLU A 65 4.19 -8.34 2.16
CA GLU A 65 5.18 -7.77 1.22
C GLU A 65 6.27 -6.92 1.91
N TRP A 66 6.08 -6.60 3.20
CA TRP A 66 7.01 -5.76 3.97
C TRP A 66 8.28 -6.49 4.42
N LEU A 67 8.27 -7.82 4.48
CA LEU A 67 9.43 -8.59 4.96
C LEU A 67 10.70 -8.31 4.13
N SER A 68 10.55 -8.14 2.81
CA SER A 68 11.68 -7.83 1.92
C SER A 68 12.09 -6.35 1.92
N HIS A 69 11.36 -5.49 2.63
CA HIS A 69 11.50 -4.04 2.63
C HIS A 69 11.46 -3.43 4.04
N LEU A 70 11.91 -4.17 5.06
CA LEU A 70 11.84 -3.71 6.45
C LEU A 70 12.59 -2.40 6.68
N ASP A 71 13.79 -2.24 6.13
CA ASP A 71 14.56 -0.99 6.29
C ASP A 71 13.84 0.22 5.71
N ASP A 72 13.06 0.00 4.65
CA ASP A 72 12.34 1.06 3.94
C ASP A 72 11.17 1.64 4.77
N LEU A 73 10.69 0.94 5.81
CA LEU A 73 9.64 1.44 6.72
C LEU A 73 10.04 2.74 7.43
N TRP A 74 11.34 2.96 7.62
CA TRP A 74 11.88 4.16 8.25
C TRP A 74 12.40 5.20 7.23
N ASP A 75 12.29 4.93 5.93
CA ASP A 75 12.63 5.88 4.87
C ASP A 75 11.40 6.77 4.51
N PRO A 76 11.46 8.10 4.75
CA PRO A 76 10.36 9.00 4.46
C PRO A 76 10.00 9.12 2.98
N VAL A 77 10.96 8.99 2.05
CA VAL A 77 10.71 9.04 0.60
C VAL A 77 9.96 7.80 0.15
N TRP A 78 10.38 6.65 0.66
CA TRP A 78 9.78 5.37 0.32
C TRP A 78 8.34 5.25 0.89
N ARG A 79 8.11 5.72 2.13
CA ARG A 79 6.76 5.78 2.73
C ARG A 79 5.77 6.60 1.88
N LYS A 80 6.21 7.75 1.34
CA LYS A 80 5.39 8.58 0.46
C LYS A 80 5.00 7.80 -0.80
N ARG A 81 5.97 7.16 -1.44
CA ARG A 81 5.77 6.38 -2.68
C ARG A 81 4.81 5.19 -2.49
N ILE A 82 4.92 4.45 -1.40
CA ILE A 82 4.02 3.33 -1.11
C ILE A 82 2.59 3.80 -0.83
N ARG A 83 2.43 4.92 -0.11
CA ARG A 83 1.11 5.52 0.11
C ARG A 83 0.46 5.95 -1.19
N GLU A 84 1.21 6.60 -2.08
CA GLU A 84 0.75 7.01 -3.41
C GLU A 84 0.33 5.80 -4.25
N ARG A 85 1.18 4.77 -4.34
CA ARG A 85 0.86 3.54 -5.10
C ARG A 85 -0.40 2.84 -4.56
N ARG A 86 -0.53 2.70 -3.25
CA ARG A 86 -1.72 2.08 -2.65
C ARG A 86 -2.98 2.92 -2.81
N ALA A 87 -2.85 4.25 -2.80
CA ALA A 87 -3.98 5.13 -3.09
C ALA A 87 -4.45 5.01 -4.55
N GLU A 88 -3.51 4.95 -5.50
CA GLU A 88 -3.79 4.70 -6.91
C GLU A 88 -4.47 3.34 -7.12
N GLN A 89 -3.94 2.29 -6.50
CA GLN A 89 -4.51 0.95 -6.55
C GLN A 89 -5.98 0.92 -6.06
N ARG A 90 -6.25 1.47 -4.87
CA ARG A 90 -7.62 1.55 -4.33
C ARG A 90 -8.56 2.36 -5.22
N HIS A 91 -8.05 3.40 -5.86
CA HIS A 91 -8.85 4.20 -6.79
C HIS A 91 -9.26 3.38 -8.01
N LEU A 92 -8.33 2.61 -8.59
CA LEU A 92 -8.63 1.71 -9.72
C LEU A 92 -9.63 0.61 -9.32
N GLU A 93 -9.46 0.00 -8.15
CA GLU A 93 -10.41 -0.99 -7.61
C GLU A 93 -11.81 -0.40 -7.43
N THR A 94 -11.90 0.85 -6.95
CA THR A 94 -13.18 1.57 -6.81
C THR A 94 -13.84 1.78 -8.17
N LEU A 95 -13.07 2.19 -9.18
CA LEU A 95 -13.57 2.37 -10.54
C LEU A 95 -14.00 1.04 -11.16
N GLN A 96 -13.23 -0.03 -10.99
CA GLN A 96 -13.59 -1.36 -11.47
C GLN A 96 -14.87 -1.86 -10.81
N HIS A 97 -15.03 -1.68 -9.50
CA HIS A 97 -16.24 -2.08 -8.79
C HIS A 97 -17.47 -1.30 -9.26
N ALA A 98 -17.33 0.02 -9.47
CA ALA A 98 -18.42 0.88 -9.90
C ALA A 98 -18.83 0.65 -11.38
N LEU A 99 -17.88 0.42 -12.26
CA LEU A 99 -18.12 0.23 -13.70
C LEU A 99 -18.41 -1.23 -14.09
N GLY A 100 -17.97 -2.18 -13.26
CA GLY A 100 -17.93 -3.59 -13.61
C GLY A 100 -16.69 -3.95 -14.45
N GLU A 101 -16.32 -5.23 -14.43
CA GLU A 101 -15.09 -5.74 -15.04
C GLU A 101 -15.00 -5.45 -16.54
N GLU A 102 -16.09 -5.67 -17.28
CA GLU A 102 -16.11 -5.49 -18.73
C GLU A 102 -15.93 -4.03 -19.15
N ALA A 103 -16.70 -3.11 -18.55
CA ALA A 103 -16.63 -1.70 -18.89
C ALA A 103 -15.29 -1.08 -18.45
N PHE A 104 -14.80 -1.46 -17.26
CA PHE A 104 -13.48 -1.03 -16.80
C PHE A 104 -12.36 -1.50 -17.73
N GLY A 105 -12.40 -2.75 -18.19
CA GLY A 105 -11.46 -3.28 -19.17
C GLY A 105 -11.40 -2.45 -20.45
N LYS A 106 -12.56 -2.11 -21.01
CA LYS A 106 -12.65 -1.24 -22.20
C LYS A 106 -12.05 0.15 -21.97
N VAL A 107 -12.27 0.74 -20.79
CA VAL A 107 -11.67 2.04 -20.42
C VAL A 107 -10.15 1.93 -20.34
N VAL A 108 -9.62 0.89 -19.69
CA VAL A 108 -8.17 0.66 -19.58
C VAL A 108 -7.53 0.49 -20.97
N ASP A 109 -8.18 -0.27 -21.86
CA ASP A 109 -7.70 -0.46 -23.22
C ASP A 109 -7.72 0.84 -24.04
N ALA A 110 -8.78 1.65 -23.89
CA ALA A 110 -8.83 2.98 -24.51
C ALA A 110 -7.71 3.89 -24.01
N VAL A 111 -7.46 3.92 -22.68
CA VAL A 111 -6.35 4.69 -22.10
C VAL A 111 -4.99 4.20 -22.65
N ARG A 112 -4.79 2.88 -22.76
CA ARG A 112 -3.56 2.29 -23.32
C ARG A 112 -3.37 2.72 -24.77
N ALA A 113 -4.40 2.60 -25.60
CA ALA A 113 -4.36 2.99 -27.00
C ALA A 113 -4.06 4.49 -27.17
N LEU A 114 -4.72 5.35 -26.37
CA LEU A 114 -4.50 6.79 -26.43
C LEU A 114 -3.09 7.18 -25.98
N ARG A 115 -2.55 6.60 -24.89
CA ARG A 115 -1.18 6.91 -24.44
C ARG A 115 -0.11 6.61 -25.51
N ALA A 116 -0.32 5.58 -26.33
CA ALA A 116 0.59 5.21 -27.41
C ALA A 116 0.46 6.09 -28.67
N HIS A 117 -0.62 6.87 -28.80
CA HIS A 117 -0.93 7.60 -30.03
C HIS A 117 -0.38 9.05 -30.01
N PRO A 118 0.21 9.56 -31.12
CA PRO A 118 0.72 10.93 -31.18
C PRO A 118 -0.37 11.99 -30.97
N MET A 119 -1.60 11.71 -31.38
CA MET A 119 -2.76 12.60 -31.24
C MET A 119 -3.66 12.28 -30.04
N ARG A 120 -3.10 11.79 -28.94
CA ARG A 120 -3.85 11.37 -27.74
C ARG A 120 -4.85 12.40 -27.21
N SER A 121 -4.52 13.68 -27.29
CA SER A 121 -5.38 14.77 -26.79
C SER A 121 -6.67 14.90 -27.59
N LEU A 122 -6.63 14.66 -28.91
CA LEU A 122 -7.82 14.69 -29.77
C LEU A 122 -8.76 13.52 -29.43
N GLY A 123 -8.19 12.32 -29.26
CA GLY A 123 -8.97 11.15 -28.86
C GLY A 123 -9.60 11.30 -27.47
N LEU A 124 -8.91 11.94 -26.52
CA LEU A 124 -9.49 12.27 -25.21
C LEU A 124 -10.66 13.26 -25.33
N SER A 125 -10.54 14.30 -26.16
CA SER A 125 -11.64 15.26 -26.39
C SER A 125 -12.87 14.55 -26.94
N PHE A 126 -12.70 13.73 -27.98
CA PHE A 126 -13.78 12.96 -28.58
C PHE A 126 -14.52 12.09 -27.55
N LEU A 127 -13.79 11.37 -26.69
CA LEU A 127 -14.41 10.55 -25.64
C LEU A 127 -15.20 11.40 -24.63
N ILE A 128 -14.68 12.55 -24.23
CA ILE A 128 -15.36 13.45 -23.29
C ILE A 128 -16.64 14.02 -23.91
N ASP A 129 -16.58 14.41 -25.18
CA ASP A 129 -17.70 14.99 -25.92
C ASP A 129 -18.82 13.95 -26.11
N GLU A 130 -18.47 12.73 -26.50
CA GLU A 130 -19.43 11.62 -26.69
C GLU A 130 -20.14 11.24 -25.38
N LEU A 131 -19.41 11.19 -24.26
CA LEU A 131 -19.99 10.88 -22.94
C LEU A 131 -20.88 11.99 -22.37
N ARG A 132 -20.71 13.23 -22.83
CA ARG A 132 -21.52 14.39 -22.41
C ARG A 132 -22.69 14.68 -23.34
N GLY A 133 -22.66 14.17 -24.57
CA GLY A 133 -23.72 14.33 -25.56
C GLY A 133 -25.00 13.59 -25.17
N PRO A 134 -26.16 13.98 -25.76
CA PRO A 134 -27.37 13.17 -25.64
C PRO A 134 -27.08 11.82 -26.31
N GLY A 135 -26.96 10.77 -25.49
CA GLY A 135 -26.60 9.43 -25.95
C GLY A 135 -27.50 8.96 -27.09
N GLY A 136 -26.87 8.35 -28.11
CA GLY A 136 -27.57 7.70 -29.23
C GLY A 136 -28.40 6.50 -28.81
#